data_AF-A0A0V0VRP2-F1
#
_entry.id   AF-A0A0V0VRP2-F1
#
_cell.length_a   1.000
_cell.length_b   1.000
_cell.length_c   1.000
_cell.angle_alpha   90.00
_cell.angle_beta   90.00
_cell.angle_gamma   90.00
#
_symmetry.space_group_name_H-M   'P 1'
#
loop_
_entity.id
_entity.type
_entity.pdbx_description
1 polymer ?
#
loop_
_entity_poly.entity_id
_entity_poly.type
_entity_poly.pdbx_seq_one_letter_code
_entity_poly.pdbx_strand_id
1 'polypeptide(L)'
;MLRSWFVQSRFVSFSFFMHTRFKWYNIRRPAIDPKQADPTYYENLALSVPLAQGYIDRLGEIWFEMVSVSRDVNFKRAHDSTHWLPHVDIKQLKADAPDSVKKLFSIEFSRRKDLTFQWKRALMDKVTRNELDISFLEFGIAKHTALIRHWSKLLSEMKSNCP
;
A
#
# COMPACT_ATOMS: atom_id res chain seq x y z
N MET A 1 -15.76 -47.63 -29.29
CA MET A 1 -15.59 -46.24 -29.80
C MET A 1 -16.63 -45.39 -29.09
N LEU A 2 -16.39 -44.28 -28.41
CA LEU A 2 -15.32 -43.29 -28.44
C LEU A 2 -15.10 -42.76 -27.01
N ARG A 3 -13.82 -42.54 -26.69
CA ARG A 3 -13.31 -41.82 -25.53
C ARG A 3 -13.70 -40.33 -25.58
N SER A 4 -13.51 -39.66 -24.43
CA SER A 4 -13.26 -38.22 -24.27
C SER A 4 -14.49 -37.31 -24.05
N TRP A 5 -14.89 -37.18 -22.78
CA TRP A 5 -15.73 -36.07 -22.28
C TRP A 5 -15.18 -35.44 -21.00
N PHE A 6 -13.85 -35.31 -20.88
CA PHE A 6 -13.24 -34.69 -19.69
C PHE A 6 -12.01 -33.84 -19.99
N VAL A 7 -12.01 -33.06 -21.08
CA VAL A 7 -11.01 -32.00 -21.30
C VAL A 7 -11.63 -30.80 -21.99
N GLN A 8 -12.59 -30.11 -21.34
CA GLN A 8 -13.00 -28.79 -21.83
C GLN A 8 -13.57 -27.87 -20.74
N SER A 9 -13.01 -27.89 -19.53
CA SER A 9 -13.50 -27.03 -18.44
C SER A 9 -12.39 -26.40 -17.59
N ARG A 10 -11.22 -26.11 -18.18
CA ARG A 10 -10.18 -25.30 -17.49
C ARG A 10 -9.74 -24.05 -18.24
N PHE A 11 -10.14 -23.87 -19.50
CA PHE A 11 -9.78 -22.69 -20.28
C PHE A 11 -10.87 -21.59 -20.29
N VAL A 12 -12.13 -21.93 -20.01
CA VAL A 12 -13.26 -20.99 -20.13
C VAL A 12 -13.54 -20.24 -18.83
N SER A 13 -13.00 -20.68 -17.69
CA SER A 13 -13.17 -19.96 -16.41
C SER A 13 -12.12 -18.86 -16.18
N PHE A 14 -11.13 -18.71 -17.04
CA PHE A 14 -10.12 -17.64 -16.93
C PHE A 14 -10.50 -16.35 -17.68
N SER A 15 -11.47 -16.41 -18.59
CA SER A 15 -11.86 -15.28 -19.44
C SER A 15 -12.91 -14.35 -18.82
N PHE A 16 -13.60 -14.77 -17.75
CA PHE A 16 -14.58 -13.90 -17.08
C PHE A 16 -13.95 -12.98 -16.02
N PHE A 17 -12.79 -13.33 -15.47
CA PHE A 17 -12.06 -12.46 -14.53
C PHE A 17 -11.31 -11.29 -15.20
N MET A 18 -11.16 -11.31 -16.52
CA MET A 18 -10.42 -10.28 -17.26
C MET A 18 -11.31 -9.13 -17.76
N HIS A 19 -12.63 -9.32 -17.81
CA HIS A 19 -13.59 -8.28 -18.23
C HIS A 19 -14.01 -7.33 -17.10
N THR A 20 -13.66 -7.66 -15.86
CA THR A 20 -13.82 -6.80 -14.68
C THR A 20 -12.49 -6.21 -14.20
N ARG A 21 -11.48 -6.08 -15.08
CA ARG A 21 -10.53 -4.97 -14.88
C ARG A 21 -11.37 -3.70 -14.99
N PHE A 22 -11.76 -3.16 -13.84
CA PHE A 22 -12.40 -1.86 -13.68
C PHE A 22 -11.92 -0.91 -14.79
N LYS A 23 -12.79 -0.62 -15.79
CA LYS A 23 -12.49 0.28 -16.92
C LYS A 23 -11.99 1.66 -16.48
N TRP A 24 -12.25 2.00 -15.22
CA TRP A 24 -11.90 3.24 -14.55
C TRP A 24 -10.40 3.40 -14.27
N TYR A 25 -9.61 2.32 -14.27
CA TYR A 25 -8.18 2.38 -13.97
C TYR A 25 -7.34 2.44 -15.25
N ASN A 26 -6.71 3.60 -15.49
CA ASN A 26 -5.70 3.75 -16.52
C ASN A 26 -4.31 3.82 -15.89
N ILE A 27 -3.60 2.68 -15.83
CA ILE A 27 -2.19 2.57 -15.36
C ILE A 27 -1.28 3.60 -16.03
N ARG A 28 -1.64 4.04 -17.24
CA ARG A 28 -0.84 4.94 -18.07
C ARG A 28 -1.18 6.42 -17.92
N ARG A 29 -2.11 6.80 -17.03
CA ARG A 29 -2.47 8.20 -16.80
C ARG A 29 -1.93 8.67 -15.43
N PRO A 30 -0.65 9.09 -15.36
CA PRO A 30 -0.12 9.68 -14.14
C PRO A 30 -0.75 11.05 -13.87
N ALA A 31 -0.78 11.46 -12.62
CA ALA A 31 -0.97 12.88 -12.28
C ALA A 31 0.23 13.66 -12.84
N ILE A 32 0.01 14.42 -13.92
CA ILE A 32 1.05 15.25 -14.56
C ILE A 32 1.20 16.55 -13.78
N ASP A 33 0.08 17.11 -13.32
CA ASP A 33 0.03 18.38 -12.59
C ASP A 33 -0.13 18.17 -11.07
N PRO A 34 0.66 18.85 -10.22
CA PRO A 34 0.55 18.74 -8.77
C PRO A 34 -0.80 19.22 -8.24
N LYS A 35 -1.47 20.12 -8.97
CA LYS A 35 -2.80 20.64 -8.62
C LYS A 35 -3.89 19.56 -8.67
N GLN A 36 -3.71 18.49 -9.46
CA GLN A 36 -4.66 17.38 -9.52
C GLN A 36 -4.67 16.54 -8.23
N ALA A 37 -3.67 16.70 -7.37
CA ALA A 37 -3.67 16.08 -6.06
C ALA A 37 -4.65 16.78 -5.08
N ASP A 38 -5.00 18.05 -5.32
CA ASP A 38 -5.84 18.80 -4.40
C ASP A 38 -7.30 18.31 -4.44
N PRO A 39 -7.92 18.02 -3.27
CA PRO A 39 -9.30 17.53 -3.22
C PRO A 39 -10.31 18.46 -3.90
N THR A 40 -10.05 19.77 -3.84
CA THR A 40 -10.94 20.82 -4.34
C THR A 40 -10.74 21.14 -5.82
N TYR A 41 -9.69 20.60 -6.47
CA TYR A 41 -9.35 20.93 -7.85
C TYR A 41 -10.48 20.54 -8.82
N TYR A 42 -10.94 19.30 -8.76
CA TYR A 42 -11.99 18.79 -9.64
C TYR A 42 -13.36 19.39 -9.35
N GLU A 43 -13.63 19.74 -8.08
CA GLU A 43 -14.85 20.45 -7.69
C GLU A 43 -14.90 21.85 -8.32
N ASN A 44 -13.81 22.62 -8.19
CA ASN A 44 -13.70 23.94 -8.81
C ASN A 44 -13.78 23.87 -10.34
N LEU A 45 -13.20 22.82 -10.94
CA LEU A 45 -13.24 22.59 -12.37
C LEU A 45 -14.67 22.29 -12.83
N ALA A 46 -15.42 21.44 -12.11
CA ALA A 46 -16.83 21.16 -12.38
C ALA A 46 -17.71 22.42 -12.26
N LEU A 47 -17.45 23.28 -11.26
CA LEU A 47 -18.16 24.55 -11.08
C LEU A 47 -17.89 25.56 -12.21
N SER A 48 -16.72 25.49 -12.85
CA SER A 48 -16.37 26.38 -13.97
C SER A 48 -17.05 26.02 -15.30
N VAL A 49 -17.71 24.85 -15.40
CA VAL A 49 -18.33 24.40 -16.66
C VAL A 49 -19.64 25.14 -16.92
N PRO A 50 -19.80 25.84 -18.06
CA PRO A 50 -21.05 26.52 -18.38
C PRO A 50 -22.15 25.51 -18.75
N LEU A 51 -23.40 25.83 -18.39
CA LEU A 51 -24.59 25.03 -18.72
C LEU A 51 -24.96 25.17 -20.20
N ALA A 52 -24.19 24.53 -21.08
CA ALA A 52 -24.41 24.49 -22.52
C ALA A 52 -24.70 23.06 -23.01
N GLN A 53 -25.00 22.91 -24.31
CA GLN A 53 -25.13 21.60 -24.94
C GLN A 53 -23.83 20.80 -24.76
N GLY A 54 -23.92 19.58 -24.21
CA GLY A 54 -22.75 18.75 -23.85
C GLY A 54 -22.22 18.96 -22.42
N TYR A 55 -22.94 19.70 -21.56
CA TYR A 55 -22.60 19.88 -20.14
C TYR A 55 -22.40 18.55 -19.40
N ILE A 56 -23.30 17.58 -19.61
CA ILE A 56 -23.25 16.26 -18.98
C ILE A 56 -22.01 15.49 -19.44
N ASP A 57 -21.68 15.55 -20.73
CA ASP A 57 -20.51 14.87 -21.29
C ASP A 57 -19.22 15.45 -20.70
N ARG A 58 -19.14 16.78 -20.60
CA ARG A 58 -18.00 17.48 -20.00
C ARG A 58 -17.83 17.15 -18.52
N LEU A 59 -18.93 17.09 -17.76
CA LEU A 59 -18.87 16.63 -16.37
C LEU A 59 -18.42 15.17 -16.26
N GLY A 60 -18.87 14.32 -17.18
CA GLY A 60 -18.42 12.95 -17.31
C GLY A 60 -16.90 12.85 -17.49
N GLU A 61 -16.34 13.63 -18.43
CA GLU A 61 -14.89 13.68 -18.68
C GLU A 61 -14.09 14.09 -17.44
N ILE A 62 -14.54 15.11 -16.72
CA ILE A 62 -13.91 15.61 -15.48
C ILE A 62 -13.92 14.53 -14.40
N TRP A 63 -15.06 13.87 -14.22
CA TRP A 63 -15.20 12.79 -13.25
C TRP A 63 -14.33 11.58 -13.62
N PHE A 64 -14.26 11.22 -14.91
CA PHE A 64 -13.40 10.13 -15.40
C PHE A 64 -11.92 10.45 -15.16
N GLU A 65 -11.51 11.69 -15.38
CA GLU A 65 -10.16 12.15 -15.09
C GLU A 65 -9.85 12.06 -13.60
N MET A 66 -10.70 12.60 -12.74
CA MET A 66 -10.57 12.52 -11.28
C MET A 66 -10.40 11.08 -10.80
N VAL A 67 -11.27 10.17 -11.23
CA VAL A 67 -11.22 8.76 -10.81
C VAL A 67 -9.95 8.08 -11.31
N SER A 68 -9.50 8.39 -12.53
CA SER A 68 -8.27 7.83 -13.08
C SER A 68 -7.01 8.29 -12.32
N VAL A 69 -6.97 9.56 -11.88
CA VAL A 69 -5.84 10.18 -11.19
C VAL A 69 -5.85 9.89 -9.68
N SER A 70 -7.03 9.79 -9.06
CA SER A 70 -7.19 9.62 -7.60
C SER A 70 -6.41 8.42 -7.05
N ARG A 71 -6.37 7.30 -7.77
CA ARG A 71 -5.55 6.14 -7.36
C ARG A 71 -4.06 6.45 -7.42
N ASP A 72 -3.56 7.07 -8.48
CA ASP A 72 -2.14 7.42 -8.60
C ASP A 72 -1.70 8.38 -7.48
N VAL A 73 -2.53 9.40 -7.20
CA VAL A 73 -2.32 10.32 -6.08
C VAL A 73 -2.35 9.60 -4.73
N ASN A 74 -3.32 8.72 -4.49
CA ASN A 74 -3.43 7.98 -3.23
C ASN A 74 -2.28 6.97 -3.02
N PHE A 75 -1.86 6.28 -4.09
CA PHE A 75 -0.70 5.37 -4.04
C PHE A 75 0.60 6.15 -3.84
N LYS A 76 0.79 7.30 -4.49
CA LYS A 76 1.96 8.17 -4.29
C LYS A 76 1.98 8.83 -2.91
N ARG A 77 0.84 9.30 -2.39
CA ARG A 77 0.72 9.80 -1.01
C ARG A 77 1.05 8.74 0.04
N ALA A 78 0.70 7.48 -0.22
CA ALA A 78 1.07 6.38 0.67
C ALA A 78 2.60 6.11 0.73
N HIS A 79 3.38 6.67 -0.20
CA HIS A 79 4.83 6.52 -0.24
C HIS A 79 5.60 7.50 0.66
N ASP A 80 4.94 8.43 1.36
CA ASP A 80 5.59 9.18 2.44
C ASP A 80 6.12 8.18 3.48
N SER A 81 7.44 8.01 3.49
CA SER A 81 8.15 6.80 3.92
C SER A 81 8.01 6.44 5.40
N THR A 82 7.39 7.33 6.18
CA THR A 82 7.31 7.26 7.63
C THR A 82 5.97 6.70 8.12
N HIS A 83 4.87 6.87 7.38
CA HIS A 83 3.52 6.57 7.90
C HIS A 83 3.16 5.07 7.90
N TRP A 84 3.81 4.24 7.08
CA TRP A 84 3.43 2.82 6.93
C TRP A 84 4.21 1.85 7.82
N LEU A 85 5.26 2.28 8.52
CA LEU A 85 5.93 1.44 9.53
C LEU A 85 5.25 1.63 10.89
N PRO A 86 5.02 0.56 11.66
CA PRO A 86 4.56 0.70 13.03
C PRO A 86 5.61 1.48 13.82
N HIS A 87 5.15 2.41 14.65
CA HIS A 87 6.02 3.10 15.60
C HIS A 87 6.65 2.06 16.53
N VAL A 88 7.98 2.03 16.59
CA VAL A 88 8.74 1.18 17.49
C VAL A 88 9.56 2.11 18.36
N ASP A 89 9.38 1.99 19.67
CA ASP A 89 10.15 2.76 20.64
C ASP A 89 11.60 2.27 20.63
N ILE A 90 12.45 2.99 19.91
CA ILE A 90 13.87 2.64 19.72
C ILE A 90 14.63 2.64 21.06
N LYS A 91 14.15 3.43 22.03
CA LYS A 91 14.83 3.67 23.32
C LYS A 91 14.30 2.84 24.48
N GLN A 92 13.15 2.17 24.34
CA GLN A 92 12.52 1.52 25.50
C GLN A 92 12.93 0.06 25.62
N LEU A 93 13.68 -0.23 26.68
CA LEU A 93 13.76 -1.58 27.27
C LEU A 93 12.86 -1.59 28.51
N LYS A 94 11.76 -2.35 28.49
CA LYS A 94 10.90 -2.57 29.67
C LYS A 94 11.49 -3.63 30.59
N ALA A 95 12.71 -3.40 31.09
CA ALA A 95 13.33 -4.27 32.09
C ALA A 95 13.80 -3.43 33.28
N ASP A 96 13.67 -4.00 34.47
CA ASP A 96 14.12 -3.37 35.71
C ASP A 96 15.64 -3.50 35.82
N ALA A 97 16.35 -2.64 35.09
CA ALA A 97 17.79 -2.67 34.93
C ALA A 97 18.40 -1.25 35.00
N PRO A 98 19.69 -1.12 35.35
CA PRO A 98 20.40 0.15 35.31
C PRO A 98 20.34 0.80 33.92
N ASP A 99 20.31 2.14 33.87
CA ASP A 99 20.15 2.87 32.61
C ASP A 99 21.27 2.62 31.59
N SER A 100 22.49 2.34 32.06
CA SER A 100 23.61 1.93 31.21
C SER A 100 23.33 0.60 30.49
N VAL A 101 22.72 -0.36 31.18
CA VAL A 101 22.35 -1.67 30.64
C VAL A 101 21.14 -1.53 29.71
N LYS A 102 20.14 -0.73 30.09
CA LYS A 102 18.99 -0.41 29.21
C LYS A 102 19.43 0.21 27.90
N LYS A 103 20.43 1.09 27.93
CA LYS A 103 21.00 1.72 26.73
C LYS A 103 21.71 0.70 25.84
N LEU A 104 22.52 -0.20 26.41
CA LEU A 104 23.22 -1.25 25.65
C LEU A 104 22.27 -2.21 24.93
N PHE A 105 21.15 -2.58 25.56
CA PHE A 105 20.15 -3.46 24.97
C PHE A 105 19.04 -2.71 24.21
N SER A 106 19.10 -1.39 24.14
CA SER A 106 18.15 -0.60 23.37
C SER A 106 18.28 -0.91 21.87
N ILE A 107 17.19 -0.70 21.15
CA ILE A 107 17.13 -0.95 19.71
C ILE A 107 18.07 0.02 18.96
N GLU A 108 18.42 1.16 19.55
CA GLU A 108 19.40 2.11 19.00
C GLU A 108 20.80 1.50 18.78
N PHE A 109 21.25 0.69 19.74
CA PHE A 109 22.55 0.00 19.68
C PHE A 109 22.46 -1.39 19.04
N SER A 110 21.26 -1.81 18.66
CA SER A 110 21.01 -3.11 18.05
C SER A 110 21.37 -3.13 16.56
N ARG A 111 21.42 -4.33 15.97
CA ARG A 111 21.65 -4.44 14.52
C ARG A 111 20.36 -4.12 13.78
N ARG A 112 20.47 -3.70 12.50
CA ARG A 112 19.30 -3.48 11.63
C ARG A 112 18.30 -4.64 11.65
N LYS A 113 18.79 -5.90 11.69
CA LYS A 113 17.95 -7.10 11.78
C LYS A 113 16.97 -7.07 12.96
N ASP A 114 17.38 -6.49 14.09
CA ASP A 114 16.60 -6.45 15.32
C ASP A 114 15.48 -5.40 15.20
N LEU A 115 15.77 -4.25 14.58
CA LEU A 115 14.76 -3.28 14.14
C LEU A 115 13.73 -3.91 13.20
N THR A 116 14.17 -4.71 12.23
CA THR A 116 13.24 -5.39 11.30
C THR A 116 12.33 -6.37 12.02
N PHE A 117 12.88 -7.05 13.03
CA PHE A 117 12.15 -8.03 13.81
C PHE A 117 11.08 -7.34 14.66
N GLN A 118 11.43 -6.22 15.30
CA GLN A 118 10.49 -5.41 16.07
C GLN A 118 9.36 -4.84 15.21
N TRP A 119 9.65 -4.32 14.03
CA TRP A 119 8.59 -3.86 13.11
C TRP A 119 7.68 -4.99 12.65
N LYS A 120 8.24 -6.17 12.35
CA LYS A 120 7.44 -7.35 12.01
C LYS A 120 6.54 -7.72 13.18
N ARG A 121 7.09 -7.79 14.39
CA ARG A 121 6.35 -8.14 15.60
C ARG A 121 5.21 -7.16 15.88
N ALA A 122 5.51 -5.86 15.91
CA ALA A 122 4.51 -4.82 16.15
C ALA A 122 3.37 -4.80 15.11
N LEU A 123 3.64 -5.24 13.87
CA LEU A 123 2.62 -5.33 12.83
C LEU A 123 1.79 -6.63 12.95
N MET A 124 2.44 -7.75 13.29
CA MET A 124 1.76 -9.01 13.56
C MET A 124 0.87 -8.89 14.81
N ASP A 125 1.35 -8.29 15.89
CA ASP A 125 0.61 -8.14 17.16
C ASP A 125 -0.70 -7.36 16.97
N LYS A 126 -0.77 -6.42 16.01
CA LYS A 126 -2.00 -5.68 15.68
C LYS A 126 -3.08 -6.52 15.00
N VAL A 127 -2.68 -7.58 14.32
CA VAL A 127 -3.55 -8.44 13.51
C VAL A 127 -3.86 -9.75 14.23
N THR A 128 -3.01 -10.13 15.18
CA THR A 128 -3.11 -11.38 15.91
C THR A 128 -4.26 -11.33 16.91
N ARG A 129 -5.17 -12.31 16.83
CA ARG A 129 -6.27 -12.47 17.80
C ARG A 129 -5.88 -13.34 18.99
N ASN A 130 -5.04 -14.35 18.75
CA ASN A 130 -4.51 -15.28 19.73
C ASN A 130 -2.99 -15.39 19.58
N GLU A 131 -2.24 -15.30 20.68
CA GLU A 131 -0.76 -15.22 20.66
C GLU A 131 -0.06 -16.42 19.99
N LEU A 132 -0.72 -17.58 19.93
CA LEU A 132 -0.14 -18.82 19.42
C LEU A 132 -0.67 -19.22 18.04
N ASP A 133 -1.65 -18.51 17.49
CA ASP A 133 -2.25 -18.88 16.20
C ASP A 133 -1.52 -18.22 15.03
N ILE A 134 -0.53 -18.95 14.50
CA ILE A 134 0.33 -18.55 13.38
C ILE A 134 -0.32 -18.94 12.02
N SER A 135 -1.38 -19.75 12.05
CA SER A 135 -1.95 -20.36 10.84
C SER A 135 -2.92 -19.45 10.07
N PHE A 136 -3.29 -18.30 10.65
CA PHE A 136 -4.29 -17.41 10.07
C PHE A 136 -3.77 -16.68 8.83
N LEU A 137 -4.65 -16.50 7.83
CA LEU A 137 -4.32 -15.78 6.59
C LEU A 137 -3.88 -14.34 6.88
N GLU A 138 -4.57 -13.65 7.78
CA GLU A 138 -4.24 -12.27 8.19
C GLU A 138 -2.83 -12.17 8.78
N PHE A 139 -2.41 -13.17 9.58
CA PHE A 139 -1.03 -13.24 10.10
C PHE A 139 -0.02 -13.37 8.95
N GLY A 140 -0.31 -14.24 7.98
CA GLY A 140 0.49 -14.38 6.77
C GLY A 140 0.59 -13.05 5.99
N ILE A 141 -0.55 -12.37 5.76
CA ILE A 141 -0.60 -11.08 5.07
C ILE A 141 0.21 -10.03 5.84
N ALA A 142 0.07 -9.94 7.16
CA ALA A 142 0.81 -9.02 8.00
C ALA A 142 2.33 -9.25 7.90
N LYS A 143 2.77 -10.52 7.98
CA LYS A 143 4.18 -10.91 7.87
C LYS A 143 4.78 -10.50 6.52
N HIS A 144 4.09 -10.79 5.41
CA HIS A 144 4.55 -10.42 4.08
C HIS A 144 4.52 -8.89 3.89
N THR A 145 3.49 -8.22 4.39
CA THR A 145 3.37 -6.77 4.34
C THR A 145 4.52 -6.09 5.08
N ALA A 146 4.86 -6.55 6.29
CA ALA A 146 5.99 -6.03 7.06
C ALA A 146 7.33 -6.23 6.35
N LEU A 147 7.49 -7.35 5.63
CA LEU A 147 8.67 -7.62 4.82
C LEU A 147 8.77 -6.64 3.64
N ILE A 148 7.72 -6.50 2.83
CA ILE A 148 7.69 -5.58 1.67
C ILE A 148 8.02 -4.16 2.13
N ARG A 149 7.32 -3.72 3.18
CA ARG A 149 7.56 -2.45 3.87
C ARG A 149 9.04 -2.30 4.23
N HIS A 150 9.63 -3.23 4.97
CA HIS A 150 11.03 -3.14 5.36
C HIS A 150 12.00 -2.98 4.15
N TRP A 151 11.83 -3.80 3.11
CA TRP A 151 12.68 -3.74 1.92
C TRP A 151 12.53 -2.42 1.15
N SER A 152 11.32 -1.87 1.07
CA SER A 152 11.09 -0.55 0.46
C SER A 152 11.84 0.56 1.19
N LYS A 153 11.88 0.55 2.53
CA LYS A 153 12.66 1.52 3.31
C LYS A 153 14.16 1.35 3.08
N LEU A 154 14.67 0.11 3.08
CA LEU A 154 16.07 -0.17 2.78
C LEU A 154 16.46 0.34 1.39
N LEU A 155 15.61 0.08 0.38
CA LEU A 155 15.85 0.57 -0.98
C LEU A 155 15.86 2.11 -1.03
N SER A 156 14.96 2.77 -0.30
CA SER A 156 14.92 4.23 -0.21
C SER A 156 16.19 4.80 0.43
N GLU A 157 16.67 4.21 1.53
CA GLU A 157 17.91 4.62 2.21
C GLU A 157 19.15 4.37 1.34
N MET A 158 19.18 3.26 0.59
CA MET A 158 20.25 2.99 -0.37
C MET A 158 20.25 4.02 -1.50
N LYS A 159 19.07 4.37 -2.04
CA LYS A 159 18.95 5.40 -3.07
C LYS A 159 19.32 6.80 -2.59
N SER A 160 19.08 7.13 -1.32
CA SER A 160 19.48 8.44 -0.77
C SER A 160 20.97 8.54 -0.47
N ASN A 161 21.64 7.40 -0.21
CA ASN A 161 23.05 7.34 0.13
C ASN A 161 23.97 6.98 -1.05
N CYS A 162 23.39 6.56 -2.19
CA CYS A 162 24.11 6.46 -3.45
C CYS A 162 24.14 7.84 -4.13
N PRO A 163 25.32 8.47 -4.28
CA PRO A 163 25.47 9.70 -5.07
C PRO A 163 25.17 9.48 -6.56
#